data_AF-A0A8J8K371-F1
#
_entry.id   AF-A0A8J8K371-F1
#
_cell.length_a   1.000
_cell.length_b   1.000
_cell.length_c   1.000
_cell.angle_alpha   90.00
_cell.angle_beta   90.00
_cell.angle_gamma   90.00
#
_symmetry.space_group_name_H-M   'P 1'
#
loop_
_entity.id
_entity.type
_entity.pdbx_description
1 polymer ?
#
loop_
_entity_poly.entity_id
_entity_poly.type
_entity_poly.pdbx_seq_one_letter_code
_entity_poly.pdbx_strand_id
1 'polypeptide(L)'
;MLTTTYEYLPGRWGGTWKYDCGTSYSTPYLAAIIALIITGYHNGIGSSTDPSVQKVIEILLYASSRSTFFQLTGYGYVDAYIAYGKAYTEGVLAS
;
A
#
# COMPACT_ATOMS: atom_id res chain seq x y z
N MET A 1 22.95 -22.16 -15.30
CA MET A 1 23.01 -21.55 -13.96
C MET A 1 24.34 -20.81 -13.88
N LEU A 2 24.34 -19.48 -13.99
CA LEU A 2 25.55 -18.66 -13.90
C LEU A 2 25.61 -18.07 -12.49
N THR A 3 26.58 -18.52 -11.70
CA THR A 3 26.85 -18.06 -10.34
C THR A 3 27.94 -17.00 -10.43
N THR A 4 27.59 -15.73 -10.27
CA THR A 4 28.58 -14.65 -10.17
C THR A 4 28.91 -14.43 -8.69
N THR A 5 30.12 -14.79 -8.28
CA THR A 5 30.69 -14.48 -6.96
C THR A 5 31.10 -13.02 -6.90
N TYR A 6 30.55 -12.26 -5.95
CA TYR A 6 31.03 -10.91 -5.63
C TYR A 6 32.02 -10.97 -4.47
N GLU A 7 33.21 -10.40 -4.67
CA GLU A 7 34.21 -10.18 -3.63
C GLU A 7 33.70 -9.16 -2.59
N TYR A 8 33.95 -9.45 -1.32
CA TYR A 8 33.44 -8.69 -0.17
C TYR A 8 34.37 -7.50 0.13
N LEU A 9 33.87 -6.27 -0.08
CA LEU A 9 34.53 -5.04 0.38
C LEU A 9 33.84 -4.52 1.66
N PRO A 10 34.54 -4.35 2.78
CA PRO A 10 33.93 -3.85 4.02
C PRO A 10 33.59 -2.36 3.87
N GLY A 11 32.30 -2.03 3.93
CA GLY A 11 31.82 -0.63 3.98
C GLY A 11 30.74 -0.22 2.97
N ARG A 12 30.30 -1.12 2.07
CA ARG A 12 29.11 -0.89 1.23
C ARG A 12 27.91 -1.61 1.83
N TRP A 13 26.80 -0.91 2.03
CA TRP A 13 25.48 -1.53 2.10
C TRP A 13 25.15 -2.12 0.73
N GLY A 14 25.78 -3.25 0.41
CA GLY A 14 25.55 -4.02 -0.80
C GLY A 14 24.25 -4.80 -0.63
N GLY A 15 23.12 -4.15 -0.91
CA GLY A 15 21.86 -4.87 -1.05
C GLY A 15 21.89 -5.68 -2.35
N THR A 16 21.71 -6.99 -2.24
CA THR A 16 21.45 -7.83 -3.42
C THR A 16 19.96 -7.81 -3.71
N TRP A 17 19.57 -7.31 -4.88
CA TRP A 17 18.20 -7.46 -5.36
C TRP A 17 17.91 -8.93 -5.62
N LYS A 18 16.82 -9.43 -5.03
CA LYS A 18 16.37 -10.81 -5.19
C LYS A 18 14.89 -10.81 -5.52
N TYR A 19 14.50 -11.63 -6.50
CA TYR A 19 13.11 -11.98 -6.76
C TYR A 19 12.73 -13.18 -5.91
N ASP A 20 11.56 -13.12 -5.31
CA ASP A 20 11.05 -14.16 -4.42
C ASP A 20 9.52 -14.03 -4.31
N CYS A 21 8.85 -14.98 -3.67
CA CYS A 21 7.39 -15.01 -3.57
C CYS A 21 6.90 -15.40 -2.16
N GLY A 22 5.65 -15.01 -1.87
CA GLY A 22 5.02 -15.22 -0.55
C GLY A 22 4.18 -14.02 -0.13
N THR A 23 3.29 -14.22 0.84
CA THR A 23 2.43 -13.15 1.37
C THR A 23 3.22 -12.04 2.06
N SER A 24 4.40 -12.36 2.59
CA SER A 24 5.37 -11.38 3.12
C SER A 24 5.77 -10.32 2.08
N TYR A 25 5.69 -10.65 0.78
CA TYR A 25 6.00 -9.71 -0.30
C TYR A 25 4.79 -8.86 -0.69
N SER A 26 3.55 -9.28 -0.42
CA SER A 26 2.35 -8.46 -0.68
C SER A 26 2.04 -7.49 0.47
N THR A 27 2.36 -7.84 1.71
CA THR A 27 2.18 -6.98 2.89
C THR A 27 2.77 -5.57 2.75
N PRO A 28 4.02 -5.36 2.27
CA PRO A 28 4.57 -4.01 2.10
C PRO A 28 3.84 -3.19 1.04
N TYR A 29 3.26 -3.81 0.00
CA TYR A 29 2.41 -3.08 -0.96
C TYR A 29 1.13 -2.57 -0.30
N LEU A 30 0.48 -3.40 0.53
CA LEU A 30 -0.69 -2.95 1.30
C LEU A 30 -0.33 -1.81 2.26
N ALA A 31 0.80 -1.90 2.96
CA ALA A 31 1.29 -0.84 3.84
C ALA A 31 1.55 0.47 3.06
N ALA A 32 2.15 0.39 1.87
CA ALA A 32 2.37 1.54 1.01
C ALA A 32 1.04 2.17 0.54
N ILE A 33 0.04 1.36 0.19
CA ILE A 33 -1.30 1.85 -0.16
C ILE A 33 -1.96 2.57 1.02
N ILE A 34 -1.85 2.03 2.23
CA ILE A 34 -2.38 2.70 3.44
C ILE A 34 -1.67 4.04 3.68
N ALA A 35 -0.35 4.10 3.50
CA ALA A 35 0.38 5.36 3.59
C ALA A 35 -0.10 6.40 2.56
N LEU A 36 -0.41 5.97 1.33
CA LEU A 36 -1.01 6.83 0.31
C LEU A 36 -2.43 7.27 0.68
N ILE A 37 -3.24 6.41 1.29
CA ILE A 37 -4.58 6.77 1.79
C ILE A 37 -4.47 7.88 2.84
N ILE A 38 -3.59 7.71 3.84
CA ILE A 38 -3.37 8.73 4.89
C ILE A 38 -2.91 10.04 4.26
N THR A 39 -1.94 9.99 3.35
CA THR A 39 -1.44 11.17 2.63
C THR A 39 -2.53 11.87 1.82
N GLY A 40 -3.33 11.10 1.07
CA GLY A 40 -4.44 11.64 0.28
C GLY A 40 -5.49 12.31 1.18
N TYR A 41 -5.83 11.67 2.29
CA TYR A 41 -6.78 12.22 3.27
C TYR A 41 -6.28 13.53 3.89
N HIS A 42 -5.01 13.58 4.33
CA HIS A 42 -4.36 14.80 4.83
C HIS A 42 -4.40 15.94 3.81
N ASN A 43 -4.10 15.63 2.55
CA ASN A 43 -4.17 16.60 1.46
C ASN A 43 -5.60 17.10 1.21
N GLY A 44 -6.60 16.24 1.42
CA GLY A 44 -8.01 16.61 1.30
C GLY A 44 -8.49 17.55 2.41
N ILE A 45 -8.17 17.24 3.67
CA ILE A 45 -8.56 18.08 4.83
C ILE A 45 -7.67 19.33 5.00
N GLY A 46 -6.47 19.34 4.40
CA GLY A 46 -5.48 20.41 4.60
C GLY A 46 -4.80 20.39 5.97
N SER A 47 -4.72 19.24 6.64
CA SER A 47 -4.11 19.04 7.96
C SER A 47 -3.51 17.64 8.10
N SER A 48 -2.67 17.43 9.10
CA SER A 48 -2.06 16.12 9.40
C SER A 48 -2.94 15.22 10.26
N THR A 49 -4.26 15.47 10.32
CA THR A 49 -5.18 14.64 11.10
C THR A 49 -5.41 13.32 10.36
N ASP A 50 -5.08 12.21 11.00
CA ASP A 50 -5.24 10.89 10.40
C ASP A 50 -6.72 10.49 10.25
N PRO A 51 -7.08 9.78 9.16
CA PRO A 51 -8.38 9.14 9.06
C PRO A 51 -8.54 8.05 10.13
N SER A 52 -9.78 7.79 10.56
CA SER A 52 -10.05 6.65 11.43
C SER A 52 -9.73 5.33 10.74
N VAL A 53 -9.41 4.29 11.51
CA VAL A 53 -9.16 2.94 10.98
C VAL A 53 -10.33 2.45 10.12
N GLN A 54 -11.57 2.71 10.55
CA GLN A 54 -12.77 2.34 9.80
C GLN A 54 -12.83 3.05 8.44
N LYS A 55 -12.46 4.33 8.38
CA LYS A 55 -12.40 5.09 7.13
C LYS A 55 -11.35 4.52 6.17
N VAL A 56 -10.18 4.12 6.68
CA VAL A 56 -9.16 3.44 5.87
C VAL A 56 -9.71 2.13 5.30
N ILE A 57 -10.41 1.32 6.09
CA ILE A 57 -11.04 0.08 5.63
C ILE A 57 -12.09 0.35 4.54
N GLU A 58 -12.94 1.35 4.71
CA GLU A 58 -13.94 1.75 3.70
C GLU A 58 -13.29 2.14 2.37
N ILE A 59 -12.20 2.91 2.42
CA ILE A 59 -11.46 3.31 1.22
C ILE A 59 -10.79 2.10 0.54
N LEU A 60 -10.20 1.20 1.33
CA LEU A 60 -9.61 -0.03 0.81
C LEU A 60 -10.65 -0.92 0.12
N LEU A 61 -11.84 -1.07 0.72
CA LEU A 61 -12.94 -1.83 0.14
C LEU A 61 -13.48 -1.17 -1.12
N TYR A 62 -13.59 0.16 -1.15
CA TYR A 62 -14.00 0.91 -2.35
C TYR A 62 -13.02 0.72 -3.51
N ALA A 63 -11.71 0.75 -3.22
CA ALA A 63 -10.65 0.59 -4.21
C ALA A 63 -10.32 -0.88 -4.54
N SER A 64 -11.02 -1.83 -3.90
CA SER A 64 -10.83 -3.25 -4.16
C SER A 64 -11.49 -3.65 -5.49
N SER A 65 -10.87 -4.57 -6.22
CA SER A 65 -11.39 -5.03 -7.50
C SER A 65 -12.65 -5.90 -7.40
N ARG A 66 -13.09 -6.25 -6.19
CA ARG A 66 -14.31 -7.00 -5.93
C ARG A 66 -15.09 -6.38 -4.77
N SER A 67 -16.41 -6.39 -4.92
CA SER A 67 -17.36 -5.97 -3.88
C SER A 67 -17.76 -7.09 -2.92
N THR A 68 -17.42 -8.35 -3.24
CA THR A 68 -17.79 -9.53 -2.44
C THR A 68 -16.53 -10.27 -2.00
N PHE A 69 -16.55 -10.77 -0.76
CA PHE A 69 -15.45 -11.52 -0.18
C PHE A 69 -15.34 -12.93 -0.76
N PHE A 70 -14.11 -13.34 -1.10
CA PHE A 70 -13.76 -14.69 -1.51
C PHE A 70 -12.62 -15.24 -0.66
N GLN A 71 -12.74 -16.48 -0.18
CA GLN A 71 -11.82 -17.07 0.79
C GLN A 71 -10.34 -17.02 0.37
N LEU A 72 -10.02 -17.20 -0.92
CA LEU A 72 -8.64 -17.25 -1.41
C LEU A 72 -8.04 -15.88 -1.75
N THR A 73 -8.86 -14.85 -1.96
CA THR A 73 -8.41 -13.55 -2.52
C THR A 73 -8.94 -12.33 -1.76
N GLY A 74 -9.73 -12.54 -0.70
CA GLY A 74 -10.42 -11.47 0.00
C GLY A 74 -11.33 -10.69 -0.94
N TYR A 75 -11.18 -9.37 -0.95
CA TYR A 75 -11.87 -8.45 -1.86
C TYR A 75 -11.10 -8.22 -3.18
N GLY A 76 -10.09 -9.04 -3.48
CA GLY A 76 -9.26 -8.90 -4.67
C GLY A 76 -8.03 -8.01 -4.42
N TYR A 77 -7.49 -7.44 -5.50
CA TYR A 77 -6.39 -6.49 -5.41
C TYR A 77 -6.93 -5.08 -5.12
N VAL A 78 -6.11 -4.25 -4.49
CA VAL A 78 -6.44 -2.85 -4.19
C VAL A 78 -5.75 -1.94 -5.20
N ASP A 79 -6.52 -1.08 -5.86
CA ASP A 79 -5.98 -0.07 -6.77
C ASP A 79 -5.51 1.16 -5.99
N ALA A 80 -4.20 1.42 -6.00
CA ALA A 80 -3.59 2.52 -5.25
C ALA A 80 -4.06 3.91 -5.72
N TYR A 81 -4.32 4.08 -7.02
CA TYR A 81 -4.74 5.37 -7.57
C TYR A 81 -6.18 5.68 -7.16
N ILE A 82 -7.08 4.69 -7.26
CA ILE A 82 -8.47 4.80 -6.80
C ILE A 82 -8.50 5.04 -5.28
N ALA A 83 -7.68 4.32 -4.51
CA ALA A 83 -7.60 4.48 -3.06
C ALA A 83 -7.17 5.90 -2.66
N TYR A 84 -6.11 6.44 -3.28
CA TYR A 84 -5.65 7.81 -3.04
C TYR A 84 -6.72 8.85 -3.40
N GLY A 85 -7.32 8.74 -4.59
CA GLY A 85 -8.34 9.69 -5.04
C GLY A 85 -9.58 9.70 -4.15
N LYS A 86 -10.02 8.51 -3.70
CA LYS A 86 -11.11 8.38 -2.74
C LYS A 86 -10.74 8.98 -1.39
N ALA A 87 -9.52 8.72 -0.89
CA ALA A 87 -9.06 9.29 0.37
C ALA A 87 -9.03 10.82 0.34
N TYR A 88 -8.53 11.43 -0.74
CA TYR A 88 -8.56 12.88 -0.93
C TYR A 88 -9.98 13.42 -0.88
N THR A 89 -10.91 12.79 -1.60
CA THR A 89 -12.32 13.22 -1.60
C THR A 89 -12.95 13.10 -0.21
N GLU A 90 -12.72 12.00 0.50
CA GLU A 90 -13.20 11.83 1.87
C GLU A 90 -12.58 12.84 2.84
N GLY A 91 -11.34 13.26 2.60
CA GLY A 91 -10.70 14.34 3.34
C GLY A 91 -11.39 15.67 3.10
N VAL A 92 -11.61 16.06 1.84
CA VAL A 92 -12.35 17.29 1.50
C VAL A 92 -13.74 17.33 2.13
N LEU A 93 -14.41 16.18 2.28
CA LEU A 93 -15.73 16.10 2.91
C LEU A 93 -15.71 16.18 4.44
N ALA A 94 -14.54 16.04 5.06
CA ALA A 94 -14.35 16.06 6.51
C ALA A 94 -13.80 17.40 7.05
N SER A 95 -13.38 18.32 6.17
CA SER A 95 -12.96 19.69 6.50
C SER A 95 -14.14 20.62 6.78
#